data_AF-A0A3R9SCI5-F1
#
_entry.id   AF-A0A3R9SCI5-F1
#
_cell.length_a   1.000
_cell.length_b   1.000
_cell.length_c   1.000
_cell.angle_alpha   90.00
_cell.angle_beta   90.00
_cell.angle_gamma   90.00
#
_symmetry.space_group_name_H-M   'P 1'
#
loop_
_entity.id
_entity.type
_entity.pdbx_description
1 polymer ?
#
loop_
_entity_poly.entity_id
_entity_poly.type
_entity_poly.pdbx_seq_one_letter_code
_entity_poly.pdbx_strand_id
1 'polypeptide(L)'
;MNPETWIYATWLIKVVLYLGIAFVVGGAFSYFLLGRYVEIKKTLLKYITIGAGLGFISSTLGFFVLIGSFANTGLSGMWDSNYINILVNTPTGHIHIIRSVSFALLLLFMLVKLSKGTIQISKVEGTIFTILL
;
A
#
# COMPACT_ATOMS: atom_id res chain seq x y z
N MET A 1 -5.90 6.07 -25.70
CA MET A 1 -5.32 6.86 -24.60
C MET A 1 -3.90 7.18 -25.02
N ASN A 2 -3.48 8.44 -24.97
CA ASN A 2 -2.16 8.80 -25.48
C ASN A 2 -1.07 8.23 -24.57
N PRO A 3 0.13 7.91 -25.09
CA PRO A 3 1.25 7.41 -24.30
C PRO A 3 1.58 8.33 -23.11
N GLU A 4 1.51 9.65 -23.31
CA GLU A 4 1.71 10.64 -22.23
C GLU A 4 0.77 10.42 -21.04
N THR A 5 -0.49 10.04 -21.27
CA THR A 5 -1.47 9.86 -20.18
C THR A 5 -1.09 8.69 -19.26
N TRP A 6 -0.52 7.63 -19.81
CA TRP A 6 -0.01 6.50 -19.02
C TRP A 6 1.21 6.87 -18.17
N ILE A 7 2.06 7.75 -18.71
CA ILE A 7 3.21 8.28 -17.97
C ILE A 7 2.74 9.11 -16.76
N TYR A 8 1.77 10.01 -16.96
CA TYR A 8 1.20 10.79 -15.86
C TYR A 8 0.50 9.90 -14.82
N ALA A 9 -0.26 8.89 -15.25
CA ALA A 9 -0.90 7.94 -14.34
C ALA A 9 0.13 7.15 -13.51
N THR A 10 1.18 6.65 -14.15
CA THR A 10 2.26 5.92 -13.48
C THR A 10 3.01 6.81 -12.48
N TRP A 11 3.28 8.06 -12.86
CA TRP A 11 3.89 9.04 -11.97
C TRP A 11 3.02 9.31 -10.74
N LEU A 12 1.72 9.57 -10.94
CA LEU A 12 0.78 9.83 -9.86
C LEU A 12 0.70 8.65 -8.89
N ILE A 13 0.64 7.42 -9.43
CA ILE A 13 0.65 6.20 -8.62
C ILE A 13 1.91 6.12 -7.75
N LYS A 14 3.08 6.43 -8.30
CA LYS A 14 4.33 6.44 -7.53
C LYS A 14 4.31 7.48 -6.42
N VAL A 15 3.80 8.68 -6.67
CA VAL A 15 3.66 9.72 -5.65
C VAL A 15 2.77 9.25 -4.51
N VAL A 16 1.60 8.69 -4.82
CA VAL A 16 0.67 8.16 -3.81
C VAL A 16 1.29 7.00 -3.04
N LEU A 17 2.02 6.12 -3.73
CA LEU A 17 2.73 5.01 -3.10
C LEU A 17 3.76 5.50 -2.08
N TYR A 18 4.63 6.45 -2.48
CA TYR A 18 5.65 6.98 -1.57
C TYR A 18 5.05 7.75 -0.39
N LEU A 19 3.94 8.45 -0.61
CA LEU A 19 3.22 9.11 0.46
C LEU A 19 2.61 8.09 1.43
N GLY A 20 2.04 6.99 0.93
CA GLY A 20 1.58 5.86 1.74
C GLY A 20 2.69 5.24 2.58
N ILE A 21 3.86 4.99 1.98
CA ILE A 21 5.06 4.49 2.67
C ILE A 21 5.49 5.49 3.77
N ALA A 22 5.58 6.77 3.45
CA ALA A 22 5.97 7.80 4.42
C ALA A 22 5.03 7.84 5.63
N PHE A 23 3.72 7.68 5.42
CA PHE A 23 2.73 7.63 6.50
C PHE A 23 2.87 6.37 7.36
N VAL A 24 3.10 5.20 6.75
CA VAL A 24 3.26 3.94 7.48
C VAL A 24 4.57 3.92 8.28
N VAL A 25 5.70 4.23 7.62
CA VAL A 25 7.03 4.23 8.24
C VAL A 25 7.14 5.34 9.28
N GLY A 26 6.78 6.57 8.91
CA GLY A 26 6.81 7.73 9.81
C GLY A 26 5.85 7.56 10.98
N GLY A 27 4.62 7.10 10.72
CA GLY A 27 3.64 6.84 11.76
C GLY A 27 4.10 5.76 12.73
N ALA A 28 4.75 4.70 12.25
CA ALA A 28 5.29 3.64 13.10
C ALA A 28 6.44 4.11 13.98
N PHE A 29 7.37 4.88 13.41
CA PHE A 29 8.46 5.50 14.15
C PHE A 29 7.93 6.43 15.25
N SER A 30 6.99 7.32 14.91
CA SER A 30 6.35 8.21 15.87
C SER A 30 5.55 7.44 16.93
N TYR A 31 4.93 6.31 16.58
CA TYR A 31 4.22 5.46 17.54
C TYR A 31 5.18 4.84 18.57
N PHE A 32 6.37 4.41 18.15
CA PHE A 32 7.39 3.89 19.05
C PHE A 32 7.92 4.99 19.98
N LEU A 33 8.24 6.17 19.44
CA LEU A 33 8.79 7.28 20.20
C LEU A 33 7.79 7.89 21.20
N LEU A 34 6.53 8.08 20.77
CA LEU A 34 5.46 8.72 21.55
C LEU A 34 4.60 7.70 22.30
N GLY A 35 5.11 6.48 22.49
CA GLY A 35 4.43 5.34 23.10
C GLY A 35 3.97 5.54 24.55
N ARG A 36 4.23 6.69 25.17
CA ARG A 36 3.80 7.04 26.53
C ARG A 36 2.45 7.76 26.56
N TYR A 37 2.04 8.41 25.47
CA TYR A 37 0.84 9.24 25.40
C TYR A 37 -0.33 8.48 24.76
N VAL A 38 -1.30 8.08 25.57
CA VAL A 38 -2.44 7.24 25.15
C VAL A 38 -3.29 7.91 24.06
N GLU A 39 -3.46 9.22 24.14
CA GLU A 39 -4.30 10.00 23.22
C GLU A 39 -3.65 10.14 21.84
N ILE A 40 -2.34 10.40 21.80
CA ILE A 40 -1.55 10.52 20.57
C ILE A 40 -1.46 9.17 19.83
N LYS A 41 -1.39 8.05 20.57
CA LYS A 41 -1.36 6.71 19.96
C LYS A 41 -2.57 6.42 19.08
N LYS A 42 -3.76 6.82 19.50
CA LYS A 42 -4.98 6.58 18.71
C LYS A 42 -4.95 7.35 17.39
N THR A 43 -4.48 8.59 17.43
CA THR A 43 -4.30 9.42 16.22
C THR A 43 -3.22 8.83 15.30
N LEU A 44 -2.10 8.37 15.85
CA LEU A 44 -1.04 7.71 15.08
C LEU A 44 -1.50 6.41 14.43
N LEU A 45 -2.27 5.57 15.12
CA LEU A 45 -2.83 4.35 14.52
C LEU A 45 -3.76 4.66 13.34
N LYS A 46 -4.62 5.68 13.45
CA LYS A 46 -5.45 6.14 12.33
C LYS A 46 -4.59 6.64 11.16
N TYR A 47 -3.54 7.39 11.46
CA TYR A 47 -2.62 7.91 10.45
C TYR A 47 -1.91 6.78 9.69
N ILE A 48 -1.39 5.77 10.40
CA ILE A 48 -0.80 4.57 9.78
C ILE A 48 -1.85 3.81 8.93
N THR A 49 -3.09 3.71 9.42
CA THR A 49 -4.19 3.05 8.69
C THR A 49 -4.47 3.74 7.34
N ILE A 50 -4.48 5.07 7.32
CA ILE A 50 -4.66 5.86 6.09
C ILE A 50 -3.48 5.63 5.13
N GLY A 51 -2.25 5.64 5.65
CA GLY A 51 -1.05 5.33 4.87
C GLY A 51 -1.10 3.93 4.24
N ALA A 52 -1.53 2.93 5.01
CA ALA A 52 -1.69 1.56 4.56
C ALA A 52 -2.73 1.44 3.43
N GLY A 53 -3.85 2.16 3.56
CA GLY A 53 -4.88 2.22 2.53
C GLY A 53 -4.37 2.85 1.23
N LEU A 54 -3.65 3.97 1.33
CA LEU A 54 -3.03 4.62 0.16
C LEU A 54 -1.98 3.72 -0.51
N GLY A 55 -1.14 3.04 0.29
CA GLY A 55 -0.16 2.06 -0.21
C GLY A 55 -0.83 0.88 -0.93
N PHE A 56 -1.91 0.34 -0.38
CA PHE A 56 -2.67 -0.75 -0.99
C PHE A 56 -3.30 -0.34 -2.33
N ILE A 57 -3.99 0.81 -2.35
CA ILE A 57 -4.67 1.32 -3.55
C ILE A 57 -3.64 1.61 -4.65
N SER A 58 -2.56 2.33 -4.32
CA SER A 58 -1.52 2.67 -5.29
C SER A 58 -0.79 1.44 -5.82
N SER A 59 -0.47 0.45 -4.97
CA SER A 59 0.21 -0.77 -5.43
C SER A 59 -0.66 -1.58 -6.38
N THR A 60 -1.95 -1.72 -6.06
CA THR A 60 -2.93 -2.45 -6.87
C THR A 60 -3.19 -1.73 -8.18
N LEU A 61 -3.50 -0.44 -8.15
CA LEU A 61 -3.68 0.37 -9.37
C LEU A 61 -2.40 0.42 -10.21
N GLY A 62 -1.24 0.45 -9.59
CA GLY A 62 0.06 0.42 -10.28
C GLY A 62 0.27 -0.83 -11.13
N PHE A 63 -0.24 -1.98 -10.69
CA PHE A 63 -0.19 -3.20 -11.48
C PHE A 63 -1.10 -3.11 -12.71
N PHE A 64 -2.34 -2.68 -12.53
CA PHE A 64 -3.30 -2.54 -13.62
C PHE A 64 -2.92 -1.44 -14.62
N VAL A 65 -2.36 -0.33 -14.15
CA VAL A 65 -1.86 0.75 -15.03
C VAL A 65 -0.67 0.30 -15.86
N LEU A 66 0.21 -0.54 -15.29
CA LEU A 66 1.29 -1.15 -16.04
C LEU A 66 0.76 -2.07 -17.15
N ILE A 67 -0.24 -2.90 -16.85
CA ILE A 67 -0.92 -3.75 -17.84
C ILE A 67 -1.54 -2.90 -18.96
N GLY A 68 -2.30 -1.86 -18.59
CA GLY A 68 -2.94 -0.96 -19.56
C GLY A 68 -1.94 -0.22 -20.45
N SER A 69 -0.77 0.15 -19.91
CA SER A 69 0.32 0.75 -20.68
C SER A 69 0.91 -0.21 -21.70
N PHE A 70 0.95 -1.52 -21.43
CA PHE A 70 1.44 -2.52 -22.40
C PHE A 70 0.38 -2.87 -23.45
N ALA A 71 -0.89 -3.00 -23.05
CA ALA A 71 -1.98 -3.31 -23.96
C ALA A 71 -2.27 -2.17 -24.95
N ASN A 72 -2.06 -0.91 -24.53
CA ASN A 72 -2.24 0.30 -25.34
C ASN A 72 -3.64 0.45 -26.00
N THR A 73 -4.64 -0.29 -25.54
CA THR A 73 -6.03 -0.26 -26.01
C THR A 73 -6.92 0.71 -25.21
N GLY A 74 -6.31 1.59 -24.41
CA GLY A 74 -7.01 2.51 -23.51
C GLY A 74 -7.30 1.89 -22.14
N LEU A 75 -8.28 2.44 -21.41
CA LEU A 75 -8.61 2.01 -20.04
C LEU A 75 -9.04 0.54 -19.95
N SER A 76 -9.74 0.02 -20.96
CA SER A 76 -10.12 -1.40 -21.03
C SER A 76 -8.90 -2.33 -21.08
N GLY A 77 -7.77 -1.86 -21.61
CA GLY A 77 -6.52 -2.61 -21.67
C GLY A 77 -5.93 -2.95 -20.30
N MET A 78 -6.34 -2.27 -19.22
CA MET A 78 -5.89 -2.61 -17.86
C MET A 78 -6.35 -4.00 -17.41
N TRP A 79 -7.40 -4.55 -18.01
CA TRP A 79 -7.94 -5.89 -17.71
C TRP A 79 -7.61 -6.92 -18.80
N ASP A 80 -6.62 -6.64 -19.64
CA ASP A 80 -6.20 -7.58 -20.68
C ASP A 80 -5.63 -8.86 -20.05
N SER A 81 -6.33 -9.98 -20.26
CA SER A 81 -6.00 -11.27 -19.65
C SER A 81 -4.66 -11.83 -20.13
N ASN A 82 -4.24 -11.50 -21.36
CA ASN A 82 -2.95 -11.95 -21.88
C ASN A 82 -1.80 -11.25 -21.14
N TYR A 83 -1.87 -9.92 -21.03
CA TYR A 83 -0.87 -9.16 -20.30
C TYR A 83 -0.87 -9.43 -18.80
N ILE A 84 -2.04 -9.69 -18.19
CA ILE A 84 -2.11 -10.17 -16.80
C ILE A 84 -1.30 -11.46 -16.64
N ASN A 85 -1.56 -12.46 -17.50
CA ASN A 85 -0.87 -13.76 -17.40
C ASN A 85 0.64 -13.61 -17.62
N ILE A 86 1.06 -12.77 -18.56
CA ILE A 86 2.48 -12.49 -18.77
C ILE A 86 3.07 -11.82 -17.53
N LEU A 87 2.52 -10.68 -17.08
CA LEU A 87 3.11 -9.89 -16.00
C LEU A 87 3.12 -10.61 -14.66
N VAL A 88 2.08 -11.39 -14.33
CA VAL A 88 2.01 -12.16 -13.07
C VAL A 88 3.20 -13.11 -12.95
N ASN A 89 3.71 -13.64 -14.08
CA ASN A 89 4.85 -14.54 -14.12
C ASN A 89 6.21 -13.83 -14.23
N THR A 90 6.24 -12.49 -14.19
CA THR A 90 7.49 -11.72 -14.20
C THR A 90 7.91 -11.28 -12.80
N PRO A 91 9.22 -11.05 -12.57
CA PRO A 91 9.71 -10.46 -11.32
C PRO A 91 9.02 -9.13 -10.98
N THR A 92 8.73 -8.30 -11.99
CA THR A 92 8.03 -7.03 -11.82
C THR A 92 6.62 -7.23 -11.29
N GLY A 93 5.85 -8.17 -11.85
CA GLY A 93 4.51 -8.47 -11.36
C GLY A 93 4.53 -9.05 -9.94
N HIS A 94 5.47 -9.93 -9.63
CA HIS A 94 5.64 -10.46 -8.27
C HIS A 94 5.87 -9.34 -7.24
N ILE A 95 6.70 -8.34 -7.54
CA ILE A 95 6.92 -7.19 -6.64
C ILE A 95 5.61 -6.43 -6.38
N HIS A 96 4.81 -6.17 -7.42
CA HIS A 96 3.53 -5.49 -7.28
C HIS A 96 2.52 -6.29 -6.44
N ILE A 97 2.47 -7.61 -6.65
CA ILE A 97 1.59 -8.53 -5.91
C ILE A 97 2.01 -8.60 -4.46
N ILE A 98 3.29 -8.90 -4.17
CA ILE A 98 3.82 -8.99 -2.80
C ILE A 98 3.56 -7.68 -2.06
N ARG A 99 3.87 -6.54 -2.67
CA ARG A 99 3.62 -5.24 -2.05
C ARG A 99 2.14 -4.98 -1.79
N SER A 100 1.25 -5.34 -2.72
CA SER A 100 -0.19 -5.20 -2.52
C SER A 100 -0.68 -6.08 -1.37
N VAL A 101 -0.22 -7.35 -1.31
CA VAL A 101 -0.54 -8.27 -0.20
C VAL A 101 -0.02 -7.76 1.13
N SER A 102 1.22 -7.26 1.20
CA SER A 102 1.79 -6.68 2.43
C SER A 102 0.96 -5.50 2.93
N PHE A 103 0.63 -4.55 2.06
CA PHE A 103 -0.23 -3.42 2.43
C PHE A 103 -1.65 -3.85 2.81
N ALA A 104 -2.21 -4.87 2.16
CA ALA A 104 -3.53 -5.41 2.50
C ALA A 104 -3.53 -6.03 3.91
N LEU A 105 -2.52 -6.86 4.22
CA LEU A 105 -2.35 -7.46 5.54
C LEU A 105 -2.13 -6.39 6.61
N LEU A 106 -1.29 -5.38 6.33
CA LEU A 106 -1.03 -4.27 7.25
C LEU A 106 -2.29 -3.43 7.48
N LEU A 107 -3.07 -3.15 6.43
CA LEU A 107 -4.35 -2.44 6.53
C LEU A 107 -5.35 -3.25 7.36
N LEU A 108 -5.50 -4.55 7.09
CA LEU A 108 -6.38 -5.43 7.85
C LEU A 108 -5.99 -5.46 9.33
N PHE A 109 -4.69 -5.63 9.61
CA PHE A 109 -4.15 -5.61 10.96
C PHE A 109 -4.48 -4.30 11.68
N MET A 110 -4.30 -3.16 11.02
CA MET A 110 -4.60 -1.84 11.58
C MET A 110 -6.10 -1.62 11.82
N LEU A 111 -6.95 -2.03 10.89
CA LEU A 111 -8.42 -1.94 11.03
C LEU A 111 -8.92 -2.78 12.21
N VAL A 112 -8.45 -4.02 12.34
CA VAL A 112 -8.80 -4.90 13.47
C VAL A 112 -8.35 -4.27 14.79
N LYS A 113 -7.14 -3.70 14.83
CA LYS A 113 -6.62 -3.05 16.04
C LYS A 113 -7.43 -1.81 16.43
N LEU A 114 -7.78 -0.98 15.45
CA LEU A 114 -8.59 0.22 15.65
C LEU A 114 -10.01 -0.14 16.13
N SER A 115 -10.60 -1.21 15.58
CA SER A 115 -11.92 -1.73 15.98
C SER A 115 -11.94 -2.26 17.42
N LYS A 116 -10.89 -3.00 17.84
CA LYS A 116 -10.78 -3.53 19.21
C LYS A 116 -10.48 -2.48 20.27
N GLY A 117 -10.25 -1.22 19.90
CA GLY A 117 -9.90 -0.14 20.84
C GLY A 117 -8.61 -0.41 21.63
N THR A 118 -7.81 -1.38 21.22
CA THR A 118 -6.60 -1.80 21.95
C THR A 118 -5.44 -0.91 21.53
N ILE A 119 -5.09 0.02 22.41
CA ILE A 119 -4.09 1.07 22.14
C ILE A 119 -2.66 0.57 22.35
N GLN A 120 -2.47 -0.62 22.93
CA GLN A 120 -1.16 -1.21 23.18
C GLN A 120 -0.73 -2.09 21.99
N ILE A 121 0.48 -1.87 21.46
CA ILE A 121 1.13 -2.80 20.52
C ILE A 121 1.98 -3.74 21.38
N SER A 122 1.63 -5.02 21.42
CA SER A 122 2.47 -6.01 22.10
C SER A 122 3.79 -6.19 21.35
N LYS A 123 4.82 -6.71 22.02
CA LYS A 123 6.14 -6.95 21.40
C LYS A 123 6.03 -7.83 20.14
N VAL A 124 5.07 -8.77 20.13
CA VAL A 124 4.78 -9.66 18.99
C VAL A 124 4.13 -8.91 17.83
N GLU A 125 3.19 -8.02 18.14
CA GLU A 125 2.50 -7.18 17.14
C GLU A 125 3.47 -6.18 16.49
N GLY A 126 4.45 -5.68 17.25
CA GLY A 126 5.52 -4.82 16.72
C GLY A 126 6.39 -5.57 15.72
N THR A 127 6.74 -6.83 15.99
CA THR A 127 7.51 -7.67 15.06
C THR A 127 6.73 -7.93 13.77
N ILE A 128 5.44 -8.26 13.86
CA ILE A 128 4.57 -8.44 12.69
C ILE A 128 4.51 -7.17 11.86
N PHE A 129 4.38 -6.01 12.53
CA PHE A 129 4.35 -4.73 11.85
C PHE A 129 5.65 -4.43 11.10
N THR A 130 6.81 -4.71 11.69
CA THR A 130 8.11 -4.51 11.02
C THR A 130 8.33 -5.47 9.85
N ILE A 131 7.81 -6.70 9.92
CA ILE A 131 7.92 -7.67 8.82
C ILE A 131 7.05 -7.26 7.62
N LEU A 132 5.90 -6.63 7.87
CA LEU A 132 4.95 -6.22 6.83
C LEU A 132 5.28 -4.87 6.16
N LEU A 133 6.25 -4.15 6.71
CA LEU A 133 6.72 -2.84 6.25
C LEU A 133 7.81 -2.98 5.17
#